data_AF-A0A251XNB7-F1
#
_entry.id   AF-A0A251XNB7-F1
#
_cell.length_a   1.000
_cell.length_b   1.000
_cell.length_c   1.000
_cell.angle_alpha   90.00
_cell.angle_beta   90.00
_cell.angle_gamma   90.00
#
_symmetry.space_group_name_H-M   'P 1'
#
loop_
_entity.id
_entity.type
_entity.pdbx_description
1 polymer ?
#
loop_
_entity_poly.entity_id
_entity_poly.type
_entity_poly.pdbx_seq_one_letter_code
_entity_poly.pdbx_strand_id
1 'polypeptide(L)'
;MIREDDLVVWTAEATDADAGYVAVFQLGDEPASRRIPLSSVGRRPGAGDTVTDAWTGEPVAVDGDAVALDVPAHGSRVLRFDSRA
;
A
#
# COMPACT_ATOMS: atom_id res chain seq x y z
N MET A 1 10.87 6.37 -1.42
CA MET A 1 10.11 6.40 -2.68
C MET A 1 10.69 5.35 -3.61
N ILE A 2 9.83 4.51 -4.19
CA ILE A 2 10.17 3.58 -5.28
C ILE A 2 9.51 4.11 -6.55
N ARG A 3 10.21 4.03 -7.69
CA ARG A 3 9.65 4.36 -9.01
C ARG A 3 10.11 3.34 -10.03
N GLU A 4 9.16 2.72 -10.71
CA GLU A 4 9.37 1.73 -11.76
C GLU A 4 8.39 2.05 -12.90
N ASP A 5 8.89 2.55 -14.02
CA ASP A 5 8.09 2.98 -15.17
C ASP A 5 6.93 3.92 -14.77
N ASP A 6 5.69 3.46 -14.92
CA ASP A 6 4.45 4.14 -14.59
C ASP A 6 4.02 3.95 -13.13
N LEU A 7 4.74 3.15 -12.35
CA LEU A 7 4.47 2.92 -10.94
C LEU A 7 5.31 3.85 -10.07
N VAL A 8 4.65 4.53 -9.13
CA VAL A 8 5.32 5.25 -8.05
C VAL A 8 4.75 4.80 -6.71
N VAL A 9 5.63 4.50 -5.76
CA VAL A 9 5.26 4.13 -4.39
C VAL A 9 5.93 5.04 -3.37
N TRP A 10 5.12 5.57 -2.46
CA TRP A 10 5.55 6.38 -1.32
C TRP A 10 5.20 5.69 -0.02
N THR A 11 6.05 5.89 0.99
CA THR A 11 5.82 5.41 2.35
C THR A 11 5.93 6.57 3.34
N ALA A 12 5.17 6.49 4.43
CA ALA A 12 5.25 7.42 5.55
C ALA A 12 4.89 6.70 6.85
N GLU A 13 5.31 7.26 7.99
CA GLU A 13 4.83 6.85 9.31
C GLU A 13 3.93 7.95 9.87
N ALA A 14 2.87 7.56 10.58
CA ALA A 14 2.06 8.48 11.35
C ALA A 14 2.87 9.06 12.51
N THR A 15 2.57 10.31 12.88
CA THR A 15 3.18 10.96 14.05
C THR A 15 2.30 10.91 15.29
N ASP A 16 1.05 10.51 15.13
CA ASP A 16 -0.03 10.55 16.12
C ASP A 16 -0.66 9.17 16.38
N ALA A 17 -0.21 8.14 15.68
CA ALA A 17 -0.66 6.75 15.83
C ALA A 17 0.49 5.79 15.56
N ASP A 18 0.37 4.56 16.04
CA ASP A 18 1.23 3.45 15.61
C ASP A 18 0.71 2.90 14.28
N ALA A 19 0.89 3.71 13.24
CA ALA A 19 0.41 3.43 11.90
C ALA A 19 1.40 3.89 10.84
N GLY A 20 1.41 3.19 9.73
CA GLY A 20 2.20 3.50 8.56
C GLY A 20 1.35 3.60 7.30
N TYR A 21 1.82 4.36 6.32
CA TYR A 21 1.11 4.59 5.07
C TYR A 21 1.94 4.15 3.87
N VAL A 22 1.24 3.63 2.86
CA VAL A 22 1.78 3.31 1.55
C VAL A 22 0.87 3.89 0.48
N ALA A 23 1.36 4.84 -0.30
CA ALA A 23 0.62 5.39 -1.43
C ALA A 23 1.20 4.83 -2.74
N VAL A 24 0.33 4.21 -3.54
CA VAL A 24 0.66 3.60 -4.84
C VAL A 24 -0.04 4.39 -5.93
N PHE A 25 0.73 4.85 -6.91
CA PHE A 25 0.24 5.64 -8.04
C PHE A 25 0.51 4.91 -9.35
N GLN A 26 -0.51 4.80 -10.19
CA GLN A 26 -0.38 4.35 -11.58
C GLN A 26 -0.44 5.59 -12.46
N LEU A 27 0.68 5.95 -13.07
CA LEU A 27 0.83 7.16 -13.89
C LEU A 27 0.43 6.94 -15.35
N GLY A 28 0.46 5.69 -15.80
CA GLY A 28 0.12 5.30 -17.17
C GLY A 28 -1.37 5.39 -17.49
N ASP A 29 -1.66 5.31 -18.79
CA ASP A 29 -3.01 5.42 -19.35
C ASP A 29 -3.87 4.15 -19.19
N GLU A 30 -3.26 3.04 -18.74
CA GLU A 30 -3.94 1.76 -18.50
C GLU A 30 -4.02 1.41 -17.01
N PRO A 31 -5.09 0.75 -16.56
CA PRO A 31 -5.16 0.21 -15.20
C PRO A 31 -4.10 -0.89 -15.00
N ALA A 32 -3.64 -1.06 -13.77
CA ALA A 32 -2.64 -2.06 -13.44
C ALA A 32 -2.95 -2.80 -12.14
N SER A 33 -2.85 -4.13 -12.19
CA SER A 33 -2.78 -4.97 -11.01
C SER A 33 -1.34 -5.00 -10.50
N ARG A 34 -1.12 -4.58 -9.26
CA ARG A 34 0.19 -4.50 -8.61
C ARG A 34 0.24 -5.41 -7.41
N ARG A 35 1.30 -6.22 -7.32
CA ARG A 35 1.67 -6.95 -6.10
C ARG A 35 2.80 -6.17 -5.45
N ILE A 36 2.55 -5.56 -4.28
CA ILE A 36 3.54 -4.78 -3.55
C ILE A 36 4.05 -5.61 -2.37
N PRO A 37 5.31 -6.11 -2.42
CA PRO A 37 5.90 -6.83 -1.29
C PRO A 37 5.94 -5.94 -0.04
N LEU A 38 5.52 -6.47 1.11
CA LEU A 38 5.54 -5.72 2.37
C LEU A 38 6.95 -5.23 2.73
N SER A 39 7.95 -6.06 2.46
CA SER A 39 9.36 -5.73 2.72
C SER A 39 9.87 -4.55 1.89
N SER A 40 9.34 -4.33 0.66
CA SER A 40 9.75 -3.20 -0.18
C SER A 40 9.23 -1.86 0.35
N VAL A 41 8.16 -1.89 1.14
CA VAL A 41 7.53 -0.72 1.76
C VAL A 41 7.79 -0.63 3.27
N GLY A 42 8.79 -1.36 3.76
CA GLY A 42 9.24 -1.30 5.16
C GLY A 42 8.31 -2.00 6.16
N ARG A 43 7.37 -2.84 5.70
CA ARG A 43 6.47 -3.63 6.54
C ARG A 43 6.96 -5.07 6.66
N ARG A 44 6.63 -5.72 7.77
CA ARG A 44 7.05 -7.10 8.06
C ARG A 44 5.88 -8.06 7.80
N PRO A 45 6.04 -9.08 6.93
CA PRO A 45 5.06 -10.14 6.79
C PRO A 45 4.75 -10.81 8.13
N GLY A 46 3.47 -11.11 8.37
CA GLY A 46 3.05 -11.80 9.60
C GLY A 46 3.15 -10.98 10.90
N ALA A 47 3.43 -9.68 10.83
CA ALA A 47 3.46 -8.79 12.01
C ALA A 47 2.08 -8.61 12.68
N GLY A 48 1.00 -9.05 12.03
CA GLY A 48 -0.36 -8.94 12.55
C GLY A 48 -1.05 -7.62 12.23
N ASP A 49 -0.38 -6.73 11.47
CA ASP A 49 -0.91 -5.45 10.99
C ASP A 49 -2.26 -5.63 10.29
N THR A 50 -3.19 -4.72 10.57
CA THR A 50 -4.41 -4.59 9.76
C THR A 50 -4.18 -3.57 8.67
N VAL A 51 -4.57 -3.92 7.43
CA VAL A 51 -4.42 -3.04 6.28
C VAL A 51 -5.80 -2.55 5.83
N THR A 52 -5.93 -1.24 5.65
CA THR A 52 -7.15 -0.60 5.14
C THR A 52 -6.82 0.34 3.99
N ASP A 53 -7.73 0.49 3.04
CA ASP A 53 -7.66 1.57 2.07
C ASP A 53 -8.08 2.88 2.78
N ALA A 54 -7.19 3.85 2.82
CA ALA A 54 -7.40 5.11 3.51
C ALA A 54 -8.44 6.01 2.83
N TRP A 55 -8.76 5.77 1.54
CA TRP A 55 -9.81 6.49 0.84
C TRP A 55 -11.21 5.97 1.18
N THR A 56 -11.37 4.65 1.25
CA THR A 56 -12.70 4.02 1.43
C THR A 56 -12.94 3.53 2.86
N GLY A 57 -11.88 3.33 3.65
CA GLY A 57 -11.92 2.68 4.95
C GLY A 57 -12.08 1.15 4.87
N GLU A 58 -12.13 0.57 3.66
CA GLU A 58 -12.34 -0.86 3.49
C GLU A 58 -11.07 -1.66 3.81
N PRO A 59 -11.20 -2.86 4.41
CA PRO A 59 -10.05 -3.72 4.67
C PRO A 59 -9.44 -4.21 3.36
N VAL A 60 -8.11 -4.22 3.29
CA VAL A 60 -7.33 -4.76 2.18
C VAL A 60 -6.69 -6.06 2.61
N ALA A 61 -6.90 -7.11 1.84
CA ALA A 61 -6.30 -8.41 2.13
C ALA A 61 -4.79 -8.39 1.86
N VAL A 62 -4.03 -8.93 2.81
CA VAL A 62 -2.61 -9.26 2.63
C VAL A 62 -2.54 -10.71 2.16
N ASP A 63 -1.94 -10.93 1.00
CA ASP A 63 -1.72 -12.26 0.43
C ASP A 63 -0.28 -12.72 0.70
N GLY A 64 -0.11 -13.39 1.84
CA GLY A 64 1.19 -13.85 2.33
C GLY A 64 2.09 -12.69 2.74
N ASP A 65 3.00 -12.31 1.85
CA ASP A 65 4.04 -11.30 2.07
C ASP A 65 3.83 -10.01 1.26
N ALA A 66 2.68 -9.85 0.60
CA ALA A 66 2.38 -8.71 -0.25
C ALA A 66 0.92 -8.28 -0.18
N VAL A 67 0.66 -7.04 -0.60
CA VAL A 67 -0.69 -6.55 -0.89
C VAL A 67 -0.91 -6.57 -2.40
N ALA A 68 -2.05 -7.11 -2.82
CA ALA A 68 -2.51 -7.07 -4.21
C ALA A 68 -3.47 -5.91 -4.40
N LEU A 69 -3.20 -5.03 -5.36
CA LEU A 69 -3.97 -3.83 -5.61
C LEU A 69 -4.30 -3.70 -7.08
N ASP A 70 -5.56 -3.41 -7.38
CA ASP A 70 -5.96 -2.91 -8.69
C ASP A 70 -5.99 -1.38 -8.64
N VAL A 71 -5.08 -0.75 -9.39
CA VAL A 71 -4.95 0.70 -9.48
C VAL A 71 -5.45 1.14 -10.85
N PRO A 72 -6.51 1.97 -10.94
CA PRO A 72 -6.98 2.51 -12.20
C PRO A 72 -5.91 3.33 -12.92
N ALA A 73 -6.06 3.53 -14.24
CA ALA A 73 -5.25 4.47 -15.01
C ALA A 73 -5.28 5.86 -14.36
N HIS A 74 -4.11 6.50 -14.24
CA HIS A 74 -3.91 7.76 -13.52
C HIS A 74 -4.42 7.77 -12.06
N GLY A 75 -4.68 6.58 -11.51
CA GLY A 75 -5.29 6.40 -10.21
C GLY A 75 -4.28 6.23 -9.08
N SER A 76 -4.81 6.17 -7.86
CA SER A 76 -4.02 5.81 -6.70
C SER A 76 -4.78 4.89 -5.75
N ARG A 77 -4.01 4.20 -4.91
CA ARG A 77 -4.47 3.52 -3.70
C ARG A 77 -3.58 3.99 -2.55
N VAL A 78 -4.19 4.38 -1.43
CA VAL A 78 -3.45 4.71 -0.22
C VAL A 78 -3.83 3.69 0.82
N LEU A 79 -2.85 2.96 1.29
CA LEU A 79 -3.01 1.94 2.31
C LEU A 79 -2.54 2.50 3.64
N ARG A 80 -3.32 2.23 4.68
CA ARG A 80 -2.96 2.44 6.07
C ARG A 80 -2.71 1.06 6.71
N PHE A 81 -1.55 0.93 7.32
CA PHE A 81 -1.12 -0.22 8.10
C PHE A 81 -1.18 0.19 9.56
N ASP A 82 -2.08 -0.40 10.33
CA ASP A 82 -2.12 -0.21 11.78
C ASP A 82 -1.46 -1.42 12.43
N SER A 83 -0.42 -1.16 13.24
CA SER A 83 0.25 -2.19 14.01
C SER A 83 -0.75 -2.81 14.99
N ARG A 84 -0.78 -4.14 15.10
CA ARG A 84 -1.48 -4.74 16.24
C ARG A 84 -0.61 -4.58 17.49
N ALA A 85 -1.15 -3.89 18.49
CA ALA A 85 -0.62 -3.86 19.84
C ALA A 85 -0.57 -5.25 20.49
#